data_AF-A0A3R9FZF5-F1
#
_entry.id   AF-A0A3R9FZF5-F1
#
_cell.length_a   1.000
_cell.length_b   1.000
_cell.length_c   1.000
_cell.angle_alpha   90.00
_cell.angle_beta   90.00
_cell.angle_gamma   90.00
#
_symmetry.space_group_name_H-M   'P 1'
#
loop_
_entity.id
_entity.type
_entity.pdbx_description
1 polymer ?
#
loop_
_entity_poly.entity_id
_entity_poly.type
_entity_poly.pdbx_seq_one_letter_code
_entity_poly.pdbx_strand_id
1 'polypeptide(L)'
;MKRKLVLSFLIVISIYTTISILSFILLSQIDRDFIGMGGLLAGFLLLISILPLWKIIYFGGRGMMGVQSHILPPDEHLHQKLHQHVKEENRSKNERKMDDILTISGGIVILISLFML
;
A
#
# COMPACT_ATOMS: atom_id res chain seq x y z
N MET A 1 -16.70 -4.81 3.08
CA MET A 1 -16.32 -4.49 1.68
C MET A 1 -16.72 -3.08 1.27
N LYS A 2 -17.99 -2.68 1.35
CA LYS A 2 -18.47 -1.36 0.87
C LYS A 2 -17.63 -0.15 1.35
N ARG A 3 -17.33 -0.06 2.66
CA ARG A 3 -16.48 1.01 3.20
C ARG A 3 -15.04 1.05 2.64
N LYS A 4 -14.43 -0.11 2.38
CA LYS A 4 -13.08 -0.18 1.79
C LYS A 4 -13.06 0.36 0.37
N LEU A 5 -14.05 -0.01 -0.44
CA LEU A 5 -14.20 0.46 -1.82
C LEU A 5 -14.45 1.96 -1.89
N VAL A 6 -15.33 2.49 -1.02
CA VAL A 6 -15.61 3.93 -0.94
C VAL A 6 -14.34 4.72 -0.58
N LEU A 7 -13.56 4.25 0.39
CA LEU A 7 -12.29 4.88 0.77
C LEU A 7 -11.27 4.81 -0.38
N SER A 8 -11.15 3.66 -1.04
CA SER A 8 -10.25 3.49 -2.20
C SER A 8 -10.62 4.46 -3.32
N PHE A 9 -11.91 4.62 -3.59
CA PHE A 9 -12.42 5.53 -4.61
C PHE A 9 -12.18 7.01 -4.26
N LEU A 10 -12.37 7.39 -2.99
CA LEU A 10 -12.04 8.73 -2.49
C LEU A 10 -10.56 9.06 -2.68
N ILE A 11 -9.66 8.10 -2.41
CA ILE A 11 -8.22 8.27 -2.61
C ILE A 11 -7.93 8.53 -4.10
N VAL A 12 -8.50 7.71 -5.00
CA VAL A 12 -8.31 7.85 -6.45
C VAL A 12 -8.78 9.24 -6.92
N ILE A 13 -9.99 9.67 -6.53
CA ILE A 13 -10.51 11.00 -6.88
C ILE A 13 -9.60 12.10 -6.35
N SER A 14 -9.18 12.01 -5.08
CA SER A 14 -8.32 13.00 -4.46
C SER A 14 -7.01 13.15 -5.21
N ILE A 15 -6.39 12.05 -5.65
CA ILE A 15 -5.14 12.05 -6.41
C ILE A 15 -5.33 12.77 -7.75
N TYR A 16 -6.32 12.37 -8.54
CA TYR A 16 -6.55 12.99 -9.86
C TYR A 16 -6.98 14.45 -9.77
N THR A 17 -7.74 14.82 -8.74
CA THR A 17 -8.09 16.22 -8.48
C THR A 17 -6.83 17.03 -8.17
N THR A 18 -5.94 16.51 -7.32
CA THR A 18 -4.70 17.18 -6.95
C THR A 18 -3.76 17.32 -8.14
N ILE A 19 -3.59 16.26 -8.95
CA ILE A 19 -2.75 16.28 -10.15
C ILE A 19 -3.32 17.24 -11.20
N SER A 20 -4.65 17.27 -11.37
CA SER A 20 -5.30 18.20 -12.31
C SER A 20 -5.09 19.66 -11.90
N ILE A 21 -5.21 19.97 -10.61
CA ILE A 21 -4.90 21.30 -10.07
C ILE A 21 -3.42 21.62 -10.30
N LEU A 22 -2.52 20.67 -10.06
CA LEU A 22 -1.08 20.87 -10.27
C LEU A 22 -0.75 21.13 -11.74
N SER A 23 -1.38 20.39 -12.67
CA SER A 23 -1.25 20.61 -14.10
C SER A 23 -1.69 22.02 -14.48
N PHE A 24 -2.83 22.47 -13.94
CA PHE A 24 -3.35 23.80 -14.21
C PHE A 24 -2.41 24.89 -13.68
N ILE A 25 -1.82 24.72 -12.49
CA ILE A 25 -0.89 25.70 -11.92
C ILE A 25 0.43 25.75 -12.73
N LEU A 26 0.97 24.60 -13.14
CA LEU A 26 2.28 24.51 -13.77
C LEU A 26 2.26 24.83 -15.26
N LEU A 27 1.27 24.31 -16.00
CA LEU A 27 1.19 24.45 -17.45
C LEU A 27 0.13 25.47 -17.89
N SER A 28 -0.69 26.01 -16.97
CA SER A 28 -1.86 26.85 -17.29
C SER A 28 -2.90 26.16 -18.20
N GLN A 29 -2.75 24.86 -18.42
CA GLN A 29 -3.62 24.02 -19.23
C GLN A 29 -3.77 22.63 -18.60
N ILE A 30 -4.88 21.97 -18.92
CA ILE A 30 -5.12 20.59 -18.53
C ILE A 30 -4.46 19.72 -19.60
N ASP A 31 -3.23 19.32 -19.35
CA ASP A 31 -2.47 18.44 -20.23
C ASP A 31 -2.69 16.99 -19.80
N ARG A 32 -3.27 16.18 -20.71
CA ARG A 32 -3.62 14.79 -20.44
C ARG A 32 -2.39 13.93 -20.20
N ASP A 33 -1.30 14.17 -20.92
CA ASP A 33 -0.08 13.38 -20.82
C ASP A 33 0.61 13.65 -19.48
N PHE A 34 0.61 14.91 -19.04
CA PHE A 34 1.10 15.30 -17.72
C PHE A 34 0.30 14.63 -16.60
N ILE A 35 -1.03 14.59 -16.72
CA ILE A 35 -1.91 13.94 -15.74
C ILE A 35 -1.70 12.43 -15.72
N GLY A 36 -1.56 11.79 -16.89
CA GLY A 36 -1.27 10.36 -17.01
C GLY A 36 0.08 10.00 -16.39
N MET A 37 1.12 10.76 -16.69
CA MET A 37 2.46 10.52 -16.16
C MET A 37 2.53 10.78 -14.63
N GLY A 38 1.89 11.84 -14.16
CA GLY A 38 1.75 12.14 -12.73
C GLY A 38 0.94 11.06 -11.99
N GLY A 39 -0.11 10.54 -12.63
CA GLY A 39 -0.92 9.45 -12.11
C GLY A 39 -0.11 8.16 -11.96
N LEU A 40 0.67 7.78 -12.98
CA LEU A 40 1.56 6.61 -12.90
C LEU A 40 2.53 6.73 -11.72
N LEU A 41 3.17 7.89 -11.58
CA LEU A 41 4.14 8.14 -10.52
C LEU A 41 3.48 8.03 -9.14
N ALA A 42 2.30 8.63 -8.95
CA ALA A 42 1.52 8.53 -7.72
C ALA A 42 1.08 7.09 -7.42
N GLY A 43 0.65 6.33 -8.44
CA GLY A 43 0.23 4.94 -8.32
C GLY A 43 1.37 4.03 -7.86
N PHE A 44 2.58 4.20 -8.41
CA PHE A 44 3.77 3.49 -7.93
C PHE A 44 4.14 3.88 -6.51
N LEU A 45 4.05 5.17 -6.17
CA LEU A 45 4.37 5.67 -4.82
C LEU A 45 3.45 5.06 -3.75
N LEU A 46 2.16 4.90 -4.08
CA LEU A 46 1.19 4.20 -3.23
C LEU A 46 1.58 2.73 -3.03
N LEU A 47 1.99 2.01 -4.09
CA LEU A 47 2.39 0.60 -3.97
C LEU A 47 3.70 0.43 -3.20
N ILE A 48 4.67 1.32 -3.41
CA ILE A 48 5.95 1.32 -2.69
C ILE A 48 5.72 1.54 -1.19
N SER A 49 4.77 2.39 -0.81
CA SER A 49 4.44 2.65 0.60
C SER A 49 3.89 1.42 1.33
N ILE A 50 3.38 0.42 0.62
CA ILE A 50 2.81 -0.80 1.19
C ILE A 50 3.88 -1.89 1.33
N LEU A 51 4.90 -1.85 0.48
CA LEU A 51 5.98 -2.82 0.55
C LEU A 51 6.74 -2.62 1.87
N PRO A 52 6.98 -3.68 2.64
CA PRO A 52 7.79 -3.61 3.84
C PRO A 52 9.27 -3.50 3.43
N LEU A 53 9.66 -2.34 2.88
CA LEU A 53 10.98 -2.08 2.32
C LEU A 53 12.08 -2.36 3.34
N TRP A 54 11.84 -2.05 4.61
CA TRP A 54 12.76 -2.37 5.69
C TRP A 54 13.01 -3.89 5.82
N LYS A 55 11.96 -4.70 5.65
CA LYS A 55 12.04 -6.16 5.69
C LYS A 55 12.72 -6.71 4.43
N ILE A 56 12.49 -6.10 3.27
CA ILE A 56 13.16 -6.45 2.01
C ILE A 56 14.66 -6.11 2.08
N ILE A 57 15.04 -4.99 2.68
CA ILE A 57 16.45 -4.60 2.84
C ILE A 57 17.15 -5.49 3.89
N TYR A 58 16.48 -5.77 5.02
CA TYR A 58 17.07 -6.52 6.13
C TYR A 58 17.05 -8.04 5.94
N PHE A 59 16.02 -8.57 5.26
CA PHE A 59 15.83 -10.01 4.99
C PHE A 59 15.93 -10.36 3.50
N GLY A 60 16.37 -9.44 2.64
CA GLY A 60 16.51 -9.65 1.19
C GLY A 60 17.40 -10.84 0.79
N GLY A 61 18.27 -11.31 1.69
CA GLY A 61 19.02 -12.56 1.53
C GLY A 61 18.40 -13.81 2.18
N ARG A 62 17.36 -13.67 3.01
CA ARG A 62 16.75 -14.76 3.80
C ARG A 62 15.33 -15.13 3.38
N GLY A 63 14.69 -14.37 2.49
CA GLY A 63 13.34 -14.66 1.97
C GLY A 63 13.19 -15.97 1.19
N MET A 64 14.29 -16.63 0.81
CA MET A 64 14.28 -17.98 0.22
C MET A 64 14.28 -19.11 1.24
N MET A 65 14.52 -18.84 2.53
CA MET A 65 14.50 -19.88 3.55
C MET A 65 13.08 -20.01 4.09
N GLY A 66 12.36 -20.95 3.49
CA GLY A 66 11.02 -21.35 3.86
C GLY A 66 10.86 -21.62 5.35
N VAL A 67 9.67 -21.28 5.81
CA VAL A 67 8.99 -21.67 7.05
C VAL A 67 9.60 -22.93 7.69
N GLN A 68 10.36 -22.76 8.78
CA GLN A 68 10.59 -23.86 9.72
C GLN A 68 9.90 -23.52 11.03
N SER A 69 8.67 -24.03 11.15
CA SER A 69 7.96 -24.14 12.42
C SER A 69 8.74 -25.07 13.36
N HIS A 70 9.53 -24.51 14.26
CA HIS A 70 10.09 -25.28 15.37
C HIS A 70 8.99 -25.42 16.42
N ILE A 71 8.50 -26.65 16.61
CA ILE A 71 7.64 -27.04 17.73
C ILE A 71 8.45 -26.75 19.00
N LEU A 72 8.10 -25.69 19.73
CA LEU A 72 8.71 -25.31 21.01
C LEU A 72 7.76 -25.69 22.16
N PRO A 73 8.29 -26.22 23.29
CA PRO A 73 7.50 -26.69 24.43
C PRO A 73 6.78 -25.53 25.14
N PRO A 74 5.73 -25.80 25.93
CA PRO A 74 4.87 -24.78 26.52
C PRO A 74 5.56 -24.09 27.70
N ASP A 75 6.30 -23.02 27.43
CA ASP A 75 6.84 -22.11 28.44
C ASP A 75 5.86 -20.95 28.70
N GLU A 76 5.59 -20.61 29.95
CA GLU A 76 4.72 -19.47 30.34
C GLU A 76 5.26 -18.13 29.80
N HIS A 77 6.57 -18.00 29.61
CA HIS A 77 7.17 -16.85 28.93
C HIS A 77 6.84 -16.79 27.44
N LEU A 78 6.58 -17.94 26.79
CA LEU A 78 6.11 -18.00 25.42
C LEU A 78 4.66 -17.49 25.33
N HIS A 79 3.82 -17.78 26.32
CA HIS A 79 2.43 -17.30 26.39
C HIS A 79 2.34 -15.77 26.47
N GLN A 80 3.25 -15.11 27.18
CA GLN A 80 3.28 -13.65 27.26
C GLN A 80 3.76 -13.02 25.94
N LYS A 81 4.74 -13.63 25.27
CA LYS A 81 5.14 -13.26 23.90
C LYS A 81 4.03 -13.52 22.89
N LEU A 82 3.28 -14.62 23.04
CA LEU A 82 2.15 -14.95 22.18
C LEU A 82 1.01 -13.95 22.36
N HIS A 83 0.71 -13.53 23.59
CA HIS A 83 -0.26 -12.46 23.84
C HIS A 83 0.19 -11.09 23.30
N GLN A 84 1.48 -10.76 23.35
CA GLN A 84 2.02 -9.58 22.68
C GLN A 84 1.91 -9.70 21.15
N HIS A 85 2.22 -10.86 20.58
CA HIS A 85 2.03 -11.13 19.15
C HIS A 85 0.56 -11.06 18.74
N VAL A 86 -0.39 -11.54 19.54
CA VAL A 86 -1.84 -11.41 19.25
C VAL A 86 -2.30 -9.95 19.34
N LYS A 87 -1.71 -9.13 20.22
CA LYS A 87 -1.93 -7.68 20.23
C LYS A 87 -1.32 -6.99 19.00
N GLU A 88 -0.13 -7.38 18.57
CA GLU A 88 0.48 -6.93 17.30
C GLU A 88 -0.32 -7.41 16.09
N GLU A 89 -0.90 -8.61 16.13
CA GLU A 89 -1.70 -9.18 15.05
C GLU A 89 -3.00 -8.41 14.85
N ASN A 90 -3.60 -7.87 15.92
CA ASN A 90 -4.75 -6.97 15.84
C ASN A 90 -4.39 -5.58 15.26
N ARG A 91 -3.18 -5.06 15.52
CA ARG A 91 -2.62 -3.90 14.79
C ARG A 91 -2.41 -4.25 13.31
N SER A 92 -1.84 -5.41 13.04
CA SER A 92 -1.63 -5.94 11.68
C SER A 92 -2.95 -6.09 10.93
N LYS A 93 -4.07 -6.39 11.61
CA LYS A 93 -5.38 -6.50 10.94
C LYS A 93 -5.90 -5.15 10.45
N ASN A 94 -5.55 -4.05 11.11
CA ASN A 94 -5.93 -2.71 10.66
C ASN A 94 -4.93 -2.18 9.61
N GLU A 95 -3.64 -2.47 9.79
CA GLU A 95 -2.59 -2.20 8.78
C GLU A 95 -2.87 -2.95 7.48
N ARG A 96 -3.13 -4.27 7.53
CA ARG A 96 -3.54 -5.08 6.37
C ARG A 96 -4.79 -4.54 5.67
N LYS A 97 -5.76 -3.99 6.42
CA LYS A 97 -6.94 -3.35 5.80
C LYS A 97 -6.56 -2.09 5.04
N MET A 98 -5.59 -1.34 5.53
CA MET A 98 -5.08 -0.12 4.89
C MET A 98 -4.22 -0.48 3.69
N ASP A 99 -3.39 -1.51 3.80
CA ASP A 99 -2.59 -2.09 2.71
C ASP A 99 -3.49 -2.58 1.57
N ASP A 100 -4.59 -3.28 1.87
CA ASP A 100 -5.58 -3.68 0.87
C ASP A 100 -6.17 -2.46 0.12
N ILE A 101 -6.55 -1.41 0.87
CA ILE A 101 -7.16 -0.19 0.31
C ILE A 101 -6.16 0.52 -0.59
N LEU A 102 -4.92 0.70 -0.10
CA LEU A 102 -3.85 1.37 -0.83
C LEU A 102 -3.47 0.59 -2.09
N THR A 103 -3.42 -0.75 -2.01
CA THR A 103 -3.10 -1.62 -3.15
C THR A 103 -4.18 -1.51 -4.23
N ILE A 104 -5.46 -1.60 -3.83
CA ILE A 104 -6.58 -1.45 -4.76
C ILE A 104 -6.56 -0.04 -5.38
N SER A 105 -6.37 1.01 -4.59
CA SER A 105 -6.29 2.38 -5.12
C SER A 105 -5.10 2.58 -6.05
N GLY A 106 -3.91 2.08 -5.69
CA GLY A 106 -2.70 2.20 -6.50
C GLY A 106 -2.84 1.47 -7.84
N GLY A 107 -3.38 0.25 -7.82
CA GLY A 107 -3.66 -0.50 -9.05
C GLY A 107 -4.66 0.21 -9.97
N ILE A 108 -5.73 0.79 -9.40
CA ILE A 108 -6.72 1.56 -10.17
C ILE A 108 -6.09 2.83 -10.75
N VAL A 109 -5.28 3.56 -9.96
CA VAL A 109 -4.58 4.76 -10.43
C VAL A 109 -3.67 4.43 -11.61
N ILE A 110 -2.86 3.38 -11.51
CA ILE A 110 -1.97 2.93 -12.60
C ILE A 110 -2.78 2.56 -13.84
N LEU A 111 -3.87 1.81 -13.67
CA LEU A 111 -4.69 1.37 -14.80
C LEU A 111 -5.31 2.57 -15.53
N ILE A 112 -5.89 3.54 -14.81
CA ILE A 112 -6.42 4.77 -15.41
C ILE A 112 -5.31 5.58 -16.07
N SER A 113 -4.14 5.67 -15.45
CA SER A 113 -2.99 6.43 -15.96
C SER A 113 -2.49 5.86 -17.29
N LEU A 114 -2.44 4.53 -17.41
CA LEU A 114 -2.08 3.85 -18.67
C LEU A 114 -3.06 4.09 -19.81
N PHE A 115 -4.34 4.37 -19.50
CA PHE A 115 -5.34 4.77 -20.50
C PHE A 115 -5.31 6.27 -20.84
N MET A 116 -4.58 7.07 -20.06
CA MET A 116 -4.47 8.52 -20.25
C MET A 116 -3.22 8.93 -21.02
N LEU A 117 -2.14 8.15 -20.92
CA LEU A 117 -0.99 8.16 -21.83
C LEU A 117 -1.37 7.66 -23.23
#